data_AF-A0A804R0M7-F1
#
_entry.id   AF-A0A804R0M7-F1
#
_cell.length_a   1.000
_cell.length_b   1.000
_cell.length_c   1.000
_cell.angle_alpha   90.00
_cell.angle_beta   90.00
_cell.angle_gamma   90.00
#
_symmetry.space_group_name_H-M   'P 1'
#
loop_
_entity.id
_entity.type
_entity.pdbx_description
1 polymer ?
#
loop_
_entity_poly.entity_id
_entity_poly.type
_entity_poly.pdbx_seq_one_letter_code
_entity_poly.pdbx_strand_id
1 'polypeptide(L)'
;MNMPIADNTFDAAYAIQATCYAPEAQGVYSEVYRVLKPGQYFALDEWCLTDRFDPNNAKHLTAKAEIELGDGLPDIRTTRQCVQAMKDAGFEVVFAKDLAQAFSLPMVPDDGS
;
A
#
# COMPACT_ATOMS: atom_id res chain seq x y z
N MET A 1 -4.06 -14.53 -7.29
CA MET A 1 -3.71 -13.67 -8.44
C MET A 1 -2.75 -14.45 -9.33
N ASN A 2 -2.78 -14.30 -10.66
CA ASN A 2 -1.87 -15.01 -11.56
C ASN A 2 -1.64 -14.20 -12.84
N MET A 3 -0.50 -13.51 -12.94
CA MET A 3 -0.12 -12.72 -14.11
C MET A 3 0.33 -13.65 -15.23
N PRO A 4 -0.21 -13.53 -16.46
CA PRO A 4 0.20 -14.34 -17.61
C PRO A 4 1.52 -13.86 -18.21
N ILE A 5 2.53 -13.67 -17.35
CA ILE A 5 3.87 -13.16 -17.67
C ILE A 5 4.87 -14.17 -17.11
N ALA A 6 5.93 -14.45 -17.86
CA ALA A 6 6.97 -15.37 -17.43
C ALA A 6 7.79 -14.81 -16.25
N ASP A 7 8.38 -15.70 -15.48
CA ASP A 7 9.32 -15.35 -14.41
C ASP A 7 10.51 -14.57 -14.98
N ASN A 8 11.11 -13.69 -14.17
CA ASN A 8 12.35 -12.98 -14.53
C ASN A 8 12.29 -12.21 -15.86
N THR A 9 11.14 -11.61 -16.17
CA THR A 9 10.91 -10.87 -17.42
C THR A 9 11.43 -9.43 -17.34
N PHE A 10 11.15 -8.72 -16.25
CA PHE A 10 11.36 -7.28 -16.17
C PHE A 10 12.63 -6.90 -15.40
N ASP A 11 13.26 -5.79 -15.82
CA ASP A 11 14.41 -5.18 -15.17
C ASP A 11 14.02 -4.18 -14.05
N ALA A 12 12.75 -3.79 -13.96
CA ALA A 12 12.20 -2.98 -12.88
C ALA A 12 10.67 -3.06 -12.87
N ALA A 13 10.05 -2.75 -11.74
CA ALA A 13 8.60 -2.67 -11.61
C ALA A 13 8.19 -1.45 -10.80
N TYR A 14 6.98 -0.95 -11.03
CA TYR A 14 6.37 0.07 -10.18
C TYR A 14 4.87 -0.16 -10.07
N ALA A 15 4.28 0.27 -8.95
CA ALA A 15 2.85 0.34 -8.74
C ALA A 15 2.53 1.64 -8.03
N ILE A 16 1.57 2.39 -8.55
CA ILE A 16 1.10 3.65 -7.97
C ILE A 16 -0.40 3.51 -7.76
N GLN A 17 -0.80 3.44 -6.50
CA GLN A 17 -2.20 3.35 -6.06
C GLN A 17 -3.01 2.27 -6.81
N ALA A 18 -2.37 1.14 -7.13
CA ALA A 18 -2.97 0.08 -7.94
C ALA A 18 -3.14 -1.22 -7.16
N THR A 19 -2.19 -1.56 -6.30
CA THR A 19 -2.19 -2.83 -5.56
C THR A 19 -3.13 -2.82 -4.37
N CYS A 20 -3.57 -1.65 -3.91
CA CYS A 20 -4.57 -1.49 -2.85
C CYS A 20 -5.88 -2.20 -3.17
N TYR A 21 -6.27 -2.28 -4.45
CA TYR A 21 -7.46 -2.98 -4.93
C TYR A 21 -7.34 -4.52 -4.96
N ALA A 22 -6.12 -5.05 -4.83
CA ALA A 22 -5.94 -6.49 -4.72
C ALA A 22 -6.64 -7.02 -3.46
N PRO A 23 -7.21 -8.24 -3.47
CA PRO A 23 -7.78 -8.84 -2.26
C PRO A 23 -6.70 -9.06 -1.19
N GLU A 24 -5.49 -9.46 -1.58
CA GLU A 24 -4.36 -9.68 -0.69
C GLU A 24 -3.09 -9.02 -1.24
N ALA A 25 -2.44 -8.20 -0.41
CA ALA A 25 -1.20 -7.51 -0.77
C ALA A 25 -0.06 -8.48 -1.05
N GLN A 26 0.14 -9.50 -0.19
CA GLN A 26 1.20 -10.50 -0.40
C GLN A 26 1.04 -11.20 -1.75
N GLY A 27 -0.18 -11.57 -2.13
CA GLY A 27 -0.44 -12.24 -3.40
C GLY A 27 -0.05 -11.41 -4.63
N VAL A 28 -0.38 -10.11 -4.64
CA VAL A 28 0.03 -9.24 -5.76
C VAL A 28 1.53 -8.93 -5.75
N TYR A 29 2.13 -8.70 -4.58
CA TYR A 29 3.56 -8.45 -4.48
C TYR A 29 4.40 -9.68 -4.84
N SER A 30 3.97 -10.89 -4.48
CA SER A 30 4.65 -12.13 -4.87
C SER A 30 4.66 -12.32 -6.39
N GLU A 31 3.60 -11.92 -7.07
CA GLU A 31 3.56 -11.95 -8.53
C GLU A 31 4.52 -10.91 -9.13
N VAL A 32 4.63 -9.71 -8.55
CA VAL A 32 5.64 -8.72 -8.96
C VAL A 32 7.06 -9.26 -8.73
N TYR A 33 7.31 -9.89 -7.59
CA TYR A 33 8.59 -10.52 -7.27
C TYR A 33 8.97 -11.59 -8.30
N ARG A 34 8.01 -12.46 -8.67
CA ARG A 34 8.21 -13.54 -9.65
C ARG A 34 8.60 -13.01 -11.03
N VAL A 35 7.93 -11.96 -11.52
CA VAL A 35 8.18 -11.44 -12.88
C VAL A 35 9.40 -10.53 -12.97
N LEU A 36 9.94 -10.06 -11.84
CA LEU A 36 11.20 -9.33 -11.79
C LEU A 36 12.40 -10.27 -11.93
N LYS A 37 13.44 -9.83 -12.64
CA LYS A 37 14.74 -10.51 -12.60
C LYS A 37 15.36 -10.39 -11.20
N PRO A 38 16.25 -11.32 -10.78
CA PRO A 38 16.88 -11.26 -9.48
C PRO A 38 17.70 -9.96 -9.31
N GLY A 39 17.60 -9.34 -8.14
CA GLY A 39 18.34 -8.11 -7.80
C GLY A 39 17.75 -6.82 -8.37
N GLN A 40 16.58 -6.88 -9.01
CA GLN A 40 15.90 -5.68 -9.54
C GLN A 40 14.97 -5.05 -8.52
N TYR A 41 14.60 -3.80 -8.79
CA TYR A 41 13.83 -2.97 -7.86
C TYR A 41 12.34 -2.91 -8.22
N PHE A 42 11.54 -2.84 -7.16
CA PHE A 42 10.11 -2.54 -7.20
C PHE A 42 9.84 -1.26 -6.39
N ALA A 43 9.17 -0.29 -7.00
CA ALA A 43 8.70 0.92 -6.32
C ALA A 43 7.18 0.87 -6.11
N LEU A 44 6.73 1.10 -4.88
CA LEU A 44 5.30 1.08 -4.53
C LEU A 44 4.89 2.41 -3.88
N ASP A 45 3.82 3.00 -4.42
CA ASP A 45 2.99 4.01 -3.76
C ASP A 45 1.59 3.41 -3.54
N GLU A 46 1.07 3.46 -2.31
CA GLU A 46 -0.08 2.67 -1.87
C GLU A 46 -0.96 3.47 -0.91
N TRP A 47 -2.28 3.30 -1.00
CA TRP A 47 -3.21 3.74 0.05
C TRP A 47 -3.07 2.88 1.31
N CYS A 48 -2.79 3.51 2.44
CA CYS A 48 -2.61 2.82 3.71
C CYS A 48 -3.18 3.63 4.89
N LEU A 49 -3.62 2.92 5.92
CA LEU A 49 -3.85 3.50 7.24
C LEU A 49 -2.50 3.78 7.92
N THR A 50 -2.34 5.00 8.43
CA THR A 50 -1.12 5.40 9.15
C THR A 50 -1.13 4.84 10.58
N ASP A 51 0.01 4.96 11.28
CA ASP A 51 0.14 4.58 12.69
C ASP A 51 -0.74 5.43 13.65
N ARG A 52 -1.37 6.50 13.15
CA ARG A 52 -2.33 7.32 13.92
C ARG A 52 -3.75 6.76 13.88
N PHE A 53 -4.03 5.78 13.01
CA PHE A 53 -5.33 5.15 12.98
C PHE A 53 -5.60 4.43 14.30
N ASP A 54 -6.81 4.64 14.84
CA ASP A 54 -7.27 4.02 16.09
C ASP A 54 -8.56 3.28 15.77
N PRO A 55 -8.57 1.93 15.82
CA PRO A 55 -9.76 1.15 15.52
C PRO A 55 -10.89 1.31 16.55
N ASN A 56 -10.63 1.94 17.71
CA ASN A 56 -11.64 2.24 18.71
C ASN A 56 -12.21 3.67 18.59
N ASN A 57 -11.65 4.49 17.71
CA ASN A 57 -12.13 5.84 17.47
C ASN A 57 -13.20 5.83 16.37
N ALA A 58 -14.44 6.12 16.75
CA ALA A 58 -15.57 6.14 15.83
C ALA A 58 -15.37 7.06 14.62
N LYS A 59 -14.71 8.22 14.79
CA LYS A 59 -14.44 9.13 13.67
C LYS A 59 -13.47 8.51 12.66
N HIS A 60 -12.44 7.81 13.13
CA HIS A 60 -11.48 7.13 12.25
C HIS A 60 -12.14 6.01 11.46
N LEU A 61 -13.01 5.22 12.11
CA LEU A 61 -13.79 4.17 11.45
C LEU A 61 -14.71 4.75 10.37
N THR A 62 -15.42 5.84 10.67
CA THR A 62 -16.28 6.53 9.68
C THR A 62 -15.46 7.04 8.50
N ALA A 63 -14.35 7.75 8.73
CA ALA A 63 -13.51 8.26 7.64
C ALA A 63 -12.95 7.14 6.76
N LYS A 64 -12.48 6.03 7.36
CA LYS A 64 -12.03 4.85 6.64
C LYS A 64 -13.15 4.27 5.77
N ALA A 65 -14.34 4.08 6.32
CA ALA A 65 -15.47 3.52 5.59
C ALA A 65 -15.93 4.41 4.41
N GLU A 66 -15.87 5.74 4.58
CA GLU A 66 -16.18 6.69 3.51
C GLU A 66 -15.15 6.63 2.37
N ILE A 67 -13.85 6.51 2.69
CA ILE A 67 -12.79 6.31 1.70
C ILE A 67 -12.98 4.98 0.96
N GLU A 68 -13.26 3.89 1.69
CA GLU A 68 -13.50 2.56 1.10
C GLU A 68 -14.66 2.56 0.12
N LEU A 69 -15.77 3.20 0.50
CA LEU A 69 -16.93 3.33 -0.36
C LEU A 69 -16.66 4.26 -1.56
N GLY A 70 -16.02 5.40 -1.32
CA GLY A 70 -15.77 6.43 -2.33
C GLY A 70 -14.78 5.99 -3.41
N ASP A 71 -13.68 5.36 -2.99
CA ASP A 71 -12.60 4.93 -3.89
C ASP A 71 -12.74 3.48 -4.35
N GLY A 72 -13.75 2.75 -3.87
CA GLY A 72 -13.99 1.34 -4.21
C GLY A 72 -12.90 0.41 -3.69
N LEU A 73 -12.33 0.74 -2.52
CA LEU A 73 -11.25 -0.03 -1.92
C LEU A 73 -11.82 -1.22 -1.12
N PRO A 74 -11.11 -2.37 -1.09
CA PRO A 74 -11.31 -3.35 -0.03
C PRO A 74 -10.87 -2.76 1.32
N ASP A 75 -10.92 -3.57 2.38
CA ASP A 75 -10.42 -3.16 3.70
C ASP A 75 -9.01 -2.56 3.62
N ILE A 76 -8.87 -1.29 3.98
CA ILE A 76 -7.60 -0.56 3.83
C ILE A 76 -6.58 -1.12 4.80
N ARG A 77 -5.42 -1.50 4.27
CA ARG A 77 -4.30 -2.04 5.05
C ARG A 77 -3.54 -0.93 5.76
N THR A 78 -2.94 -1.24 6.89
CA THR A 78 -1.97 -0.36 7.55
C THR A 78 -0.65 -0.32 6.77
N THR A 79 0.11 0.76 6.93
CA THR A 79 1.48 0.87 6.38
C THR A 79 2.34 -0.33 6.81
N ARG A 80 2.21 -0.78 8.05
CA ARG A 80 2.92 -1.94 8.60
C ARG A 80 2.54 -3.24 7.90
N GLN A 81 1.25 -3.45 7.62
CA GLN A 81 0.79 -4.64 6.88
C GLN A 81 1.34 -4.66 5.46
N CYS A 82 1.37 -3.52 4.75
CA CYS A 82 1.93 -3.44 3.40
C CYS A 82 3.45 -3.73 3.41
N VAL A 83 4.20 -3.14 4.35
CA VAL A 83 5.64 -3.41 4.50
C VAL A 83 5.90 -4.87 4.86
N GLN A 84 5.08 -5.49 5.71
CA GLN A 84 5.23 -6.89 6.06
C GLN A 84 4.90 -7.80 4.87
N ALA A 85 3.83 -7.51 4.11
CA ALA A 85 3.47 -8.26 2.91
C ALA A 85 4.58 -8.19 1.82
N MET A 86 5.28 -7.06 1.69
CA MET A 86 6.46 -6.95 0.82
C MET A 86 7.56 -7.94 1.23
N LYS A 87 7.86 -8.02 2.54
CA LYS A 87 8.85 -8.95 3.07
C LYS A 87 8.42 -10.40 2.88
N ASP A 88 7.16 -10.70 3.15
CA ASP A 88 6.58 -12.04 3.02
C ASP A 88 6.49 -12.51 1.56
N ALA A 89 6.48 -11.57 0.60
CA ALA A 89 6.59 -11.85 -0.83
C ALA A 89 8.02 -12.13 -1.30
N GLY A 90 9.03 -11.87 -0.46
CA GLY A 90 10.45 -12.11 -0.74
C GLY A 90 11.29 -10.86 -0.98
N PHE A 91 10.70 -9.65 -0.93
CA PHE A 91 11.47 -8.42 -1.11
C PHE A 91 12.27 -8.03 0.15
N GLU A 92 13.47 -7.50 -0.08
CA GLU A 92 14.17 -6.68 0.91
C GLU A 92 13.66 -5.22 0.80
N VAL A 93 13.03 -4.71 1.86
CA VAL A 93 12.54 -3.33 1.88
C VAL A 93 13.70 -2.37 2.22
N VAL A 94 14.33 -1.81 1.19
CA VAL A 94 15.47 -0.89 1.32
C VAL A 94 15.08 0.55 1.70
N PHE A 95 13.84 0.96 1.41
CA PHE A 95 13.30 2.27 1.74
C PHE A 95 11.78 2.18 1.90
N ALA A 96 11.25 2.78 2.97
CA ALA A 96 9.83 2.97 3.19
C ALA A 96 9.61 4.32 3.88
N LYS A 97 8.63 5.09 3.39
CA LYS A 97 8.32 6.41 3.94
C LYS A 97 6.83 6.67 3.92
N ASP A 98 6.30 7.10 5.05
CA ASP A 98 4.95 7.66 5.16
C ASP A 98 4.95 9.08 4.57
N LEU A 99 4.31 9.25 3.41
CA LEU A 99 4.19 10.56 2.77
C LEU A 99 3.05 11.41 3.33
N ALA A 100 2.13 10.85 4.12
CA ALA A 100 1.07 11.62 4.76
C ALA A 100 1.62 12.63 5.78
N GLN A 101 2.80 12.36 6.35
CA GLN A 101 3.50 13.29 7.25
C GLN A 101 4.29 14.38 6.51
N ALA A 102 4.65 14.13 5.24
CA ALA A 102 5.48 15.06 4.47
C ALA A 102 4.68 16.24 3.92
N PHE A 103 3.36 16.11 3.84
CA PHE A 103 2.48 17.12 3.29
C PHE A 103 1.66 17.77 4.42
N SER A 104 2.14 18.90 4.94
CA SER A 104 1.28 19.88 5.60
C SER A 104 0.45 20.59 4.52
N LEU A 105 -0.54 19.89 3.94
CA LEU A 105 -1.47 20.51 3.02
C LEU A 105 -2.53 21.30 3.81
N PRO A 106 -2.82 22.55 3.44
CA PRO A 106 -3.79 23.42 4.12
C PRO A 106 -5.26 22.98 3.95
N MET A 107 -5.50 21.81 3.36
CA MET A 107 -6.85 21.34 2.98
C MET A 107 -7.58 20.60 4.10
N VAL A 108 -6.92 20.30 5.22
CA VAL A 108 -7.61 19.89 6.44
C VAL A 108 -7.78 21.15 7.28
N PRO A 109 -9.02 21.60 7.55
CA PRO A 109 -9.24 22.67 8.52
C PRO A 109 -8.56 22.26 9.82
N ASP A 110 -7.68 23.11 10.32
CA ASP A 110 -7.11 22.99 11.67
C ASP A 110 -8.31 22.96 12.62
N ASP A 111 -8.68 21.78 13.12
CA ASP A 111 -9.74 21.63 14.10
C ASP A 111 -9.19 22.10 15.44
N GLY A 112 -9.07 23.41 15.57
CA GLY A 112 -8.87 24.08 16.84
C GLY A 112 -10.02 23.75 17.78
N SER A 113 -9.91 22.65 18.53
CA SER A 113 -10.68 22.35 19.74
C SER A 113 -9.98 21.29 20.57
#